data_AF-A0A939GP57-F1
#
_entry.id   AF-A0A939GP57-F1
#
_cell.length_a   1.000
_cell.length_b   1.000
_cell.length_c   1.000
_cell.angle_alpha   90.00
_cell.angle_beta   90.00
_cell.angle_gamma   90.00
#
_symmetry.space_group_name_H-M   'P 1'
#
loop_
_entity.id
_entity.type
_entity.pdbx_description
1 polymer ?
#
loop_
_entity_poly.entity_id
_entity_poly.type
_entity_poly.pdbx_seq_one_letter_code
_entity_poly.pdbx_strand_id
1 'polypeptide(L)'
;MNTNIEIANSQPSLNQITQKIIGETCNQVTFSYGDELLLDFGEMTAYDHPKLRDLRKGTWQLSTRATNFDLRKVHPMFFSSYFKNPMYPTKTRLRLLENKKLTDFVIDSDNFKLTLSFEGNYQLVLKPDLEDDSGLAYWELMMPNEQILIVGPGMFWECKSIHERY
;
A
#
# COMPACT_ATOMS: atom_id res chain seq x y z
N MET A 1 -39.93 24.03 5.66
CA MET A 1 -39.05 23.38 6.65
C MET A 1 -39.10 21.89 6.39
N ASN A 2 -37.99 21.29 5.97
CA ASN A 2 -37.66 19.89 6.19
C ASN A 2 -36.14 19.83 6.16
N THR A 3 -35.57 19.81 7.36
CA THR A 3 -34.14 19.67 7.62
C THR A 3 -33.70 18.30 7.13
N ASN A 4 -33.01 18.27 5.99
CA ASN A 4 -32.13 17.16 5.65
C ASN A 4 -31.04 17.13 6.73
N ILE A 5 -31.14 16.20 7.65
CA ILE A 5 -30.05 15.85 8.55
C ILE A 5 -29.05 15.11 7.68
N GLU A 6 -28.09 15.83 7.09
CA GLU A 6 -26.85 15.24 6.63
C GLU A 6 -26.16 14.66 7.86
N ILE A 7 -26.27 13.35 8.05
CA ILE A 7 -25.36 12.63 8.93
C ILE A 7 -24.00 12.75 8.25
N ALA A 8 -23.20 13.72 8.71
CA ALA A 8 -21.81 13.85 8.32
C ALA A 8 -21.12 12.53 8.66
N ASN A 9 -20.88 11.70 7.64
CA ASN A 9 -20.16 10.43 7.76
C ASN A 9 -18.81 10.73 8.41
N SER A 10 -18.68 10.42 9.70
CA SER A 10 -17.50 10.72 10.52
C SER A 10 -16.34 9.74 10.26
N GLN A 11 -16.27 9.18 9.05
CA GLN A 11 -15.16 8.34 8.64
C GLN A 11 -14.18 9.19 7.81
N PRO A 12 -12.87 9.18 8.16
CA PRO A 12 -11.87 9.87 7.37
C PRO A 12 -11.86 9.31 5.95
N SER A 13 -11.63 10.16 4.95
CA SER A 13 -11.55 9.71 3.57
C SER A 13 -10.34 8.78 3.37
N LEU A 14 -10.42 7.91 2.37
CA LEU A 14 -9.32 7.01 1.99
C LEU A 14 -7.97 7.75 1.83
N ASN A 15 -8.02 8.96 1.25
CA ASN A 15 -6.85 9.82 1.12
C ASN A 15 -6.35 10.32 2.50
N GLN A 16 -7.25 10.78 3.37
CA GLN A 16 -6.85 11.21 4.73
C GLN A 16 -6.22 10.10 5.56
N ILE A 17 -6.64 8.85 5.37
CA ILE A 17 -6.03 7.68 6.03
C ILE A 17 -4.62 7.44 5.48
N THR A 18 -4.50 7.33 4.16
CA THR A 18 -3.24 6.94 3.50
C THR A 18 -2.17 8.01 3.55
N GLN A 19 -2.52 9.30 3.59
CA GLN A 19 -1.53 10.38 3.73
C GLN A 19 -0.75 10.34 5.05
N LYS A 20 -1.22 9.60 6.07
CA LYS A 20 -0.53 9.48 7.37
C LYS A 20 0.76 8.63 7.32
N ILE A 21 0.94 7.79 6.30
CA ILE A 21 2.16 6.99 6.13
C ILE A 21 3.28 7.79 5.43
N ILE A 22 2.97 8.95 4.84
CA ILE A 22 3.96 9.76 4.12
C ILE A 22 5.06 10.22 5.08
N GLY A 23 6.31 10.07 4.65
CA GLY A 23 7.49 10.37 5.45
C GLY A 23 8.07 9.17 6.19
N GLU A 24 7.34 8.05 6.28
CA GLU A 24 7.85 6.81 6.84
C GLU A 24 8.88 6.17 5.89
N THR A 25 9.87 5.50 6.48
CA THR A 25 10.89 4.75 5.73
C THR A 25 10.43 3.33 5.50
N CYS A 26 10.49 2.86 4.25
CA CYS A 26 10.30 1.45 3.94
C CYS A 26 11.53 0.68 4.42
N ASN A 27 11.39 -0.07 5.51
CA ASN A 27 12.51 -0.77 6.15
C ASN A 27 12.71 -2.17 5.57
N GLN A 28 11.64 -2.78 5.06
CA GLN A 28 11.70 -4.15 4.60
C GLN A 28 10.73 -4.38 3.44
N VAL A 29 11.21 -5.12 2.45
CA VAL A 29 10.43 -5.57 1.29
C VAL A 29 10.45 -7.10 1.26
N THR A 30 9.31 -7.73 1.50
CA THR A 30 9.19 -9.19 1.54
C THR A 30 8.10 -9.69 0.61
N PHE A 31 8.09 -11.00 0.40
CA PHE A 31 7.04 -11.69 -0.35
C PHE A 31 6.48 -12.77 0.55
N SER A 32 5.16 -12.82 0.68
CA SER A 32 4.47 -13.88 1.41
C SER A 32 4.21 -15.09 0.50
N TYR A 33 3.51 -16.08 1.04
CA TYR A 33 3.01 -17.20 0.26
C TYR A 33 1.99 -16.71 -0.79
N GLY A 34 2.13 -17.15 -2.04
CA GLY A 34 1.29 -16.65 -3.16
C GLY A 34 1.86 -15.43 -3.87
N ASP A 35 3.14 -15.09 -3.63
CA ASP A 35 3.84 -13.96 -4.25
C ASP A 35 3.27 -12.57 -3.90
N GLU A 36 2.51 -12.48 -2.81
CA GLU A 36 2.00 -11.20 -2.31
C GLU A 36 3.17 -10.33 -1.85
N LEU A 37 3.26 -9.12 -2.39
CA LEU A 37 4.31 -8.17 -2.01
C LEU A 37 3.90 -7.47 -0.70
N LEU A 38 4.83 -7.50 0.26
CA LEU A 38 4.72 -6.87 1.57
C LEU A 38 5.77 -5.76 1.69
N LEU A 39 5.32 -4.58 2.10
CA LEU A 39 6.17 -3.43 2.40
C LEU A 39 5.94 -3.00 3.84
N ASP A 40 6.99 -3.07 4.65
CA ASP A 40 6.97 -2.62 6.03
C ASP A 40 7.59 -1.23 6.14
N PHE A 41 6.88 -0.31 6.81
CA PHE A 41 7.31 1.06 7.03
C PHE A 41 7.33 1.43 8.51
N GLY A 42 8.15 2.43 8.84
CA GLY A 42 8.27 2.97 10.19
C GLY A 42 8.99 2.04 11.15
N GLU A 43 8.77 2.19 12.45
CA GLU A 43 9.49 1.42 13.47
C GLU A 43 9.23 -0.10 13.31
N MET A 44 10.30 -0.90 13.33
CA MET A 44 10.19 -2.36 13.18
C MET A 44 10.04 -3.01 14.55
N THR A 45 8.90 -3.68 14.76
CA THR A 45 8.56 -4.41 16.00
C THR A 45 8.59 -5.91 15.77
N ALA A 46 8.95 -6.69 16.78
CA ALA A 46 8.85 -8.15 16.70
C ALA A 46 7.39 -8.59 16.75
N TYR A 47 7.05 -9.71 16.12
CA TYR A 47 5.73 -10.30 16.29
C TYR A 47 5.55 -10.89 17.69
N ASP A 48 4.39 -10.69 18.29
CA ASP A 48 4.06 -11.24 19.62
C ASP A 48 3.91 -12.76 19.62
N HIS A 49 3.53 -13.33 18.47
CA HIS A 49 3.24 -14.75 18.37
C HIS A 49 4.53 -15.61 18.44
N PRO A 50 4.60 -16.65 19.29
CA PRO A 50 5.83 -17.42 19.51
C PRO A 50 6.47 -18.02 18.25
N LYS A 51 5.66 -18.39 17.25
CA LYS A 51 6.15 -18.96 15.97
C LYS A 51 6.75 -17.91 15.01
N LEU A 52 6.59 -16.62 15.30
CA LEU A 52 7.04 -15.51 14.44
C LEU A 52 8.08 -14.62 15.15
N ARG A 53 8.70 -15.10 16.24
CA ARG A 53 9.62 -14.32 17.09
C ARG A 53 10.85 -13.78 16.34
N ASP A 54 11.28 -14.48 15.29
CA ASP A 54 12.41 -14.05 14.45
C ASP A 54 11.99 -13.11 13.32
N LEU A 55 10.68 -12.88 13.15
CA LEU A 55 10.13 -11.96 12.17
C LEU A 55 9.82 -10.61 12.82
N ARG A 56 9.86 -9.58 11.99
CA ARG A 56 9.53 -8.21 12.37
C ARG A 56 8.47 -7.66 11.43
N LYS A 57 7.69 -6.69 11.91
CA LYS A 57 6.71 -5.92 11.14
C LYS A 57 6.92 -4.43 11.37
N GLY A 58 6.64 -3.63 10.35
CA GLY A 58 6.59 -2.18 10.48
C GLY A 58 5.40 -1.74 11.32
N THR A 59 5.43 -0.50 11.82
CA THR A 59 4.25 0.16 12.38
C THR A 59 3.16 0.36 11.33
N TRP A 60 3.57 0.45 10.06
CA TRP A 60 2.69 0.33 8.92
C TRP A 60 3.13 -0.85 8.05
N GLN A 61 2.16 -1.60 7.53
CA GLN A 61 2.43 -2.70 6.61
C GLN A 61 1.44 -2.67 5.44
N LEU A 62 1.95 -2.57 4.22
CA LEU A 62 1.14 -2.69 3.00
C LEU A 62 1.30 -4.09 2.43
N SER A 63 0.20 -4.82 2.29
CA SER A 63 0.11 -6.10 1.60
C SER A 63 -0.62 -5.96 0.28
N THR A 64 -0.15 -6.65 -0.75
CA THR A 64 -0.69 -6.58 -2.11
C THR A 64 -0.91 -7.99 -2.64
N ARG A 65 -2.12 -8.52 -2.40
CA ARG A 65 -2.44 -9.93 -2.67
C ARG A 65 -2.60 -10.28 -4.15
N ALA A 66 -3.02 -9.31 -4.96
CA ALA A 66 -3.50 -9.58 -6.32
C ALA A 66 -3.04 -8.48 -7.26
N THR A 67 -1.73 -8.35 -7.49
CA THR A 67 -1.26 -7.14 -8.18
C THR A 67 -0.01 -7.36 -9.02
N ASN A 68 -0.18 -7.18 -10.33
CA ASN A 68 0.93 -6.87 -11.19
C ASN A 68 1.57 -5.57 -10.69
N PHE A 69 2.84 -5.66 -10.29
CA PHE A 69 3.62 -4.51 -9.86
C PHE A 69 4.60 -4.10 -10.94
N ASP A 70 4.91 -2.80 -11.02
CA ASP A 70 5.90 -2.22 -11.90
C ASP A 70 6.78 -1.25 -11.10
N LEU A 71 8.10 -1.47 -11.16
CA LEU A 71 9.08 -0.61 -10.50
C LEU A 71 9.70 0.34 -11.53
N ARG A 72 9.57 1.62 -11.28
CA ARG A 72 10.06 2.69 -12.16
C ARG A 72 11.06 3.55 -11.43
N LYS A 73 12.05 4.04 -12.18
CA LYS A 73 12.89 5.15 -11.76
C LYS A 73 12.55 6.35 -12.64
N VAL A 74 12.00 7.39 -12.04
CA VAL A 74 11.58 8.61 -12.73
C VAL A 74 12.76 9.57 -12.75
N HIS A 75 13.11 10.11 -13.92
CA HIS A 75 14.18 11.11 -14.00
C HIS A 75 13.61 12.51 -13.75
N PRO A 76 14.21 13.35 -12.88
CA PRO A 76 13.70 14.70 -12.59
C PRO A 76 13.63 15.61 -13.82
N MET A 77 14.45 15.35 -14.84
CA MET A 77 14.53 16.17 -16.05
C MET A 77 13.45 15.81 -17.09
N PHE A 78 12.62 14.79 -16.83
CA PHE A 78 11.56 14.32 -17.72
C PHE A 78 10.21 14.26 -17.00
N PHE A 79 9.70 15.42 -16.57
CA PHE A 79 8.30 15.56 -16.18
C PHE A 79 7.33 15.40 -17.37
N SER A 80 7.83 15.35 -18.61
CA SER A 80 7.07 14.94 -19.79
C SER A 80 7.14 13.41 -19.99
N SER A 81 6.15 12.70 -19.45
CA SER A 81 5.51 11.45 -19.90
C SER A 81 6.24 10.30 -20.66
N TYR A 82 7.53 10.33 -21.04
CA TYR A 82 8.05 9.41 -22.07
C TYR A 82 9.35 8.65 -21.80
N PHE A 83 9.95 8.74 -20.61
CA PHE A 83 11.05 7.82 -20.23
C PHE A 83 10.73 7.11 -18.90
N LYS A 84 9.70 6.28 -18.92
CA LYS A 84 9.57 5.18 -17.96
C LYS A 84 10.48 4.09 -18.47
N ASN A 85 11.60 3.83 -17.78
CA ASN A 85 12.39 2.65 -18.06
C ASN A 85 11.81 1.55 -17.16
N PRO A 86 10.85 0.72 -17.63
CA PRO A 86 10.29 -0.33 -16.80
C PRO A 86 11.43 -1.25 -16.41
N MET A 87 11.82 -1.24 -15.14
CA MET A 87 12.69 -2.28 -14.65
C MET A 87 11.78 -3.48 -14.47
N TYR A 88 11.98 -4.55 -15.25
CA TYR A 88 11.37 -5.85 -14.93
C TYR A 88 11.54 -6.08 -13.43
N PRO A 89 10.44 -6.12 -12.66
CA PRO A 89 10.52 -6.08 -11.22
C PRO A 89 10.80 -7.51 -10.77
N THR A 90 12.08 -7.84 -10.70
CA THR A 90 12.49 -9.03 -9.96
C THR A 90 12.32 -8.75 -8.47
N LYS A 91 12.02 -9.77 -7.67
CA LYS A 91 11.93 -9.66 -6.21
C LYS A 91 13.14 -8.92 -5.61
N THR A 92 14.33 -9.17 -6.16
CA THR A 92 15.58 -8.50 -5.78
C THR A 92 15.59 -7.00 -6.08
N ARG A 93 14.99 -6.55 -7.19
CA ARG A 93 14.93 -5.13 -7.55
C ARG A 93 13.96 -4.35 -6.69
N LEU A 94 12.89 -4.97 -6.20
CA LEU A 94 11.96 -4.30 -5.29
C LEU A 94 12.60 -3.97 -3.94
N ARG A 95 13.63 -4.72 -3.51
CA ARG A 95 14.46 -4.35 -2.35
C ARG A 95 15.22 -3.04 -2.52
N LEU A 96 15.31 -2.48 -3.73
CA LEU A 96 15.82 -1.12 -3.91
C LEU A 96 14.95 -0.07 -3.20
N LEU A 97 13.71 -0.40 -2.81
CA LEU A 97 12.83 0.45 -2.03
C LEU A 97 13.18 0.45 -0.53
N GLU A 98 13.97 -0.53 -0.07
CA GLU A 98 14.42 -0.59 1.33
C GLU A 98 15.29 0.63 1.67
N ASN A 99 15.13 1.13 2.89
CA ASN A 99 15.75 2.33 3.43
C ASN A 99 15.39 3.60 2.64
N LYS A 100 14.28 3.60 1.90
CA LYS A 100 13.78 4.79 1.21
C LYS A 100 12.55 5.33 1.90
N LYS A 101 12.51 6.65 2.05
CA LYS A 101 11.35 7.37 2.54
C LYS A 101 10.23 7.35 1.50
N LEU A 102 9.01 7.04 1.93
CA LEU A 102 7.81 7.22 1.13
C LEU A 102 7.48 8.71 1.05
N THR A 103 7.38 9.24 -0.16
CA THR A 103 7.12 10.66 -0.42
C THR A 103 5.72 10.92 -0.95
N ASP A 104 5.06 9.90 -1.51
CA ASP A 104 3.70 10.03 -2.03
C ASP A 104 2.96 8.68 -2.04
N PHE A 105 1.64 8.72 -1.90
CA PHE A 105 0.73 7.58 -1.87
C PHE A 105 -0.54 7.97 -2.62
N VAL A 106 -0.61 7.62 -3.92
CA VAL A 106 -1.67 8.07 -4.83
C VAL A 106 -2.56 6.91 -5.23
N ILE A 107 -3.86 7.09 -5.02
CA ILE A 107 -4.91 6.17 -5.43
C ILE A 107 -5.65 6.77 -6.62
N ASP A 108 -5.60 6.07 -7.74
CA ASP A 108 -6.30 6.40 -8.98
C ASP A 108 -7.48 5.44 -9.11
N SER A 109 -8.65 5.87 -8.63
CA SER A 109 -9.88 5.06 -8.58
C SER A 109 -10.39 4.66 -9.96
N ASP A 110 -10.23 5.54 -10.95
CA ASP A 110 -10.74 5.32 -12.30
C ASP A 110 -9.98 4.20 -13.02
N ASN A 111 -8.73 3.98 -12.63
CA ASN A 111 -7.85 2.95 -13.20
C ASN A 111 -7.48 1.85 -12.19
N PHE A 112 -8.12 1.81 -11.02
CA PHE A 112 -7.86 0.89 -9.91
C PHE A 112 -6.38 0.82 -9.50
N LYS A 113 -5.62 1.90 -9.69
CA LYS A 113 -4.15 1.90 -9.61
C LYS A 113 -3.68 2.55 -8.31
N LEU A 114 -2.77 1.88 -7.62
CA LEU A 114 -2.03 2.47 -6.49
C LEU A 114 -0.60 2.82 -6.94
N THR A 115 -0.15 4.04 -6.67
CA THR A 115 1.22 4.49 -6.95
C THR A 115 1.87 4.99 -5.68
N LEU A 116 2.97 4.35 -5.29
CA LEU A 116 3.82 4.78 -4.18
C LEU A 116 5.06 5.44 -4.77
N SER A 117 5.38 6.66 -4.33
CA SER A 117 6.62 7.35 -4.71
C SER A 117 7.58 7.37 -3.53
N PHE A 118 8.85 7.14 -3.81
CA PHE A 118 9.92 7.05 -2.81
C PHE A 118 11.07 7.99 -3.16
N GLU A 119 11.84 8.33 -2.13
CA GLU A 119 13.07 9.10 -2.25
C GLU A 119 14.03 8.53 -3.31
N GLY A 120 14.68 9.43 -4.06
CA GLY A 120 15.52 9.05 -5.20
C GLY A 120 14.71 8.76 -6.47
N ASN A 121 13.46 9.23 -6.51
CA ASN A 121 12.54 9.15 -7.65
C ASN A 121 12.20 7.72 -8.05
N TYR A 122 12.06 6.83 -7.08
CA TYR A 122 11.54 5.49 -7.33
C TYR A 122 10.02 5.53 -7.23
N GLN A 123 9.35 4.78 -8.10
CA GLN A 123 7.91 4.60 -8.05
C GLN A 123 7.57 3.12 -8.12
N LEU A 124 6.74 2.67 -7.20
CA LEU A 124 6.08 1.38 -7.27
C LEU A 124 4.65 1.61 -7.75
N VAL A 125 4.27 0.95 -8.84
CA VAL A 125 2.92 1.02 -9.38
C VAL A 125 2.28 -0.34 -9.26
N LEU A 126 1.12 -0.36 -8.63
CA LEU A 126 0.29 -1.51 -8.32
C LEU A 126 -0.96 -1.43 -9.19
N LYS A 127 -1.15 -2.44 -10.05
CA LYS A 127 -2.34 -2.61 -10.89
C LYS A 127 -3.01 -3.95 -10.58
N PRO A 128 -4.24 -3.96 -10.06
CA PRO A 128 -4.95 -5.20 -9.80
C PRO A 128 -5.21 -5.91 -11.13
N ASP A 129 -5.27 -7.23 -11.05
CA ASP A 129 -5.82 -8.01 -12.15
C ASP A 129 -7.35 -7.84 -12.13
N LEU A 130 -7.90 -7.24 -13.18
CA LEU A 130 -9.34 -6.99 -13.28
C LEU A 130 -10.10 -8.24 -13.75
N GLU A 131 -9.39 -9.25 -14.26
CA GLU A 131 -9.96 -10.54 -14.63
C GLU A 131 -9.99 -11.52 -13.43
N ASP A 132 -9.29 -11.18 -12.34
CA ASP A 132 -9.32 -11.95 -11.09
C ASP A 132 -10.69 -11.81 -10.39
N ASP A 133 -11.44 -12.91 -10.37
CA ASP A 133 -12.76 -13.03 -9.76
C ASP A 133 -12.73 -13.60 -8.33
N SER A 134 -11.53 -13.74 -7.75
CA SER A 134 -11.33 -14.30 -6.40
C SER A 134 -12.06 -13.51 -5.30
N GLY A 135 -12.46 -12.27 -5.57
CA GLY A 135 -13.08 -11.37 -4.60
C GLY A 135 -12.10 -10.90 -3.52
N LEU A 136 -10.80 -11.17 -3.68
CA LEU A 136 -9.77 -10.78 -2.73
C LEU A 136 -9.51 -9.27 -2.78
N ALA A 137 -9.00 -8.74 -1.67
CA ALA A 137 -8.56 -7.35 -1.60
C ALA A 137 -7.40 -7.11 -2.59
N TYR A 138 -7.44 -5.98 -3.28
CA TYR A 138 -6.33 -5.51 -4.11
C TYR A 138 -5.12 -5.20 -3.25
N TRP A 139 -5.36 -4.52 -2.12
CA TRP A 139 -4.33 -4.25 -1.12
C TRP A 139 -4.92 -4.01 0.26
N GLU A 140 -4.10 -4.23 1.28
CA GLU A 140 -4.42 -4.05 2.69
C GLU A 140 -3.33 -3.19 3.34
N LEU A 141 -3.71 -2.19 4.11
CA LEU A 141 -2.79 -1.33 4.86
C LEU A 141 -3.06 -1.49 6.37
N MET A 142 -2.15 -2.16 7.06
CA MET A 142 -2.13 -2.20 8.52
C MET A 142 -1.54 -0.90 9.06
N MET A 143 -2.18 -0.37 10.10
CA MET A 143 -1.89 0.95 10.67
C MET A 143 -1.43 0.85 12.13
N PRO A 144 -0.72 1.87 12.66
CA PRO A 144 -0.14 1.82 14.01
C PRO A 144 -1.16 1.69 15.15
N ASN A 145 -2.41 2.07 14.89
CA ASN A 145 -3.51 2.03 15.86
C ASN A 145 -4.30 0.71 15.81
N GLU A 146 -3.68 -0.37 15.32
CA GLU A 146 -4.29 -1.70 15.20
C GLU A 146 -5.55 -1.71 14.33
N GLN A 147 -5.60 -0.79 13.35
CA GLN A 147 -6.61 -0.81 12.31
C GLN A 147 -6.03 -1.35 11.00
N ILE A 148 -6.89 -1.90 10.18
CA ILE A 148 -6.58 -2.32 8.82
C ILE A 148 -7.53 -1.63 7.84
N LEU A 149 -6.94 -1.01 6.83
CA LEU A 149 -7.65 -0.49 5.67
C LEU A 149 -7.58 -1.54 4.56
N ILE A 150 -8.72 -2.02 4.11
CA ILE A 150 -8.84 -3.06 3.08
C ILE A 150 -9.47 -2.41 1.86
N VAL A 151 -8.83 -2.53 0.69
CA VAL A 151 -9.36 -2.02 -0.57
C VAL A 151 -9.45 -3.15 -1.58
N GLY A 152 -10.67 -3.43 -2.03
CA GLY A 152 -11.01 -4.55 -2.90
C GLY A 152 -11.67 -4.13 -4.20
N PRO A 153 -12.34 -5.08 -4.88
CA PRO A 153 -12.97 -4.88 -6.18
C PRO A 153 -13.87 -3.66 -6.22
N GLY A 154 -13.85 -2.93 -7.35
CA GLY A 154 -14.66 -1.72 -7.51
C GLY A 154 -14.22 -0.53 -6.64
N MET A 155 -13.01 -0.58 -6.04
CA MET A 155 -12.54 0.39 -5.03
C MET A 155 -13.44 0.47 -3.80
N PHE A 156 -14.23 -0.58 -3.53
CA PHE A 156 -14.87 -0.72 -2.23
C PHE A 156 -13.80 -0.85 -1.17
N TRP A 157 -13.93 -0.07 -0.11
CA TRP A 157 -12.96 -0.05 0.97
C TRP A 157 -13.66 -0.05 2.33
N GLU A 158 -13.01 -0.69 3.29
CA GLU A 158 -13.40 -0.67 4.68
C GLU A 158 -12.19 -0.41 5.56
N CYS A 159 -12.41 0.24 6.70
CA CYS A 159 -11.40 0.45 7.73
C CYS A 159 -11.94 -0.08 9.05
N LYS A 160 -11.29 -1.10 9.60
CA LYS A 160 -11.76 -1.82 10.78
C LYS A 160 -10.64 -2.17 11.74
N SER A 161 -10.99 -2.56 12.98
CA SER A 161 -10.02 -3.07 13.94
C SER A 161 -9.50 -4.44 13.49
N ILE A 162 -8.21 -4.72 13.68
CA ILE A 162 -7.66 -6.07 13.43
C ILE A 162 -8.23 -7.14 14.37
N HIS A 163 -8.88 -6.73 15.46
CA HIS A 163 -9.54 -7.61 16.44
C HIS A 163 -11.01 -7.86 16.13
N GLU A 164 -11.56 -7.19 15.12
CA GLU A 164 -12.93 -7.42 14.67
C GLU A 164 -13.02 -8.77 13.95
N ARG A 165 -14.01 -9.59 14.32
CA ARG A 165 -14.18 -10.92 13.73
C ARG A 165 -14.74 -10.78 12.31
N TYR A 166 -14.14 -11.51 11.36
CA TYR A 166 -14.68 -11.74 10.02
C TYR A 166 -15.95 -12.58 10.08
#